data_AF-M0MSA0-F1
#
_entry.id   AF-M0MSA0-F1
#
_cell.length_a   1.000
_cell.length_b   1.000
_cell.length_c   1.000
_cell.angle_alpha   90.00
_cell.angle_beta   90.00
_cell.angle_gamma   90.00
#
_symmetry.space_group_name_H-M   'P 1'
#
loop_
_entity.id
_entity.type
_entity.pdbx_description
1 polymer ?
#
loop_
_entity_poly.entity_id
_entity_poly.type
_entity_poly.pdbx_seq_one_letter_code
_entity_poly.pdbx_strand_id
1 'polypeptide(L)'
;MNGKQVTEFRDVFIRIQTDLLVVNDSIMTDRHHASNGNYEATDPQNQIGGIIPAFSLSGWLRHGMEQVVQSHDGTACHPGEANANFRKDGVYTRDLDAGYHPKGDCLDTEDGDGCVILDLFGGFGNRPGKVMRRPIKFSPVRSHVDYTRGQAEGHYRQLNRNVVSRNQEDGREPLRNISVDAVANVDGTWHLSFRESKPEFVGLLVEAIELLNERRTEFMHQLGGARNFGGGIVDCELVNPLYEERELQRVFNRGKDSTQTMADKDAKWADEYLPEFESALAERIEAES
;
A
#
# COMPACT_ATOMS: atom_id res chain seq x y z
N MET A 1 -19.78 -13.13 13.32
CA MET A 1 -19.98 -11.71 13.67
C MET A 1 -21.40 -11.22 13.38
N ASN A 2 -22.00 -10.43 14.28
CA ASN A 2 -23.19 -9.63 13.93
C ASN A 2 -22.75 -8.43 13.09
N GLY A 3 -23.49 -8.05 12.03
CA GLY A 3 -23.13 -6.94 11.12
C GLY A 3 -22.88 -5.55 11.78
N LYS A 4 -23.20 -5.38 13.07
CA LYS A 4 -22.82 -4.21 13.87
C LYS A 4 -21.33 -4.14 14.22
N GLN A 5 -20.62 -5.26 14.37
CA GLN A 5 -19.19 -5.27 14.74
C GLN A 5 -18.27 -4.90 13.57
N VAL A 6 -18.67 -5.22 12.33
CA VAL A 6 -17.87 -4.93 11.13
C VAL A 6 -17.84 -3.43 10.81
N THR A 7 -18.95 -2.73 11.09
CA THR A 7 -19.01 -1.27 10.94
C THR A 7 -18.08 -0.50 11.88
N GLU A 8 -17.55 -1.16 12.92
CA GLU A 8 -16.57 -0.56 13.84
C GLU A 8 -15.19 -0.41 13.18
N PHE A 9 -14.85 -1.25 12.19
CA PHE A 9 -13.56 -1.24 11.48
C PHE A 9 -13.55 -0.30 10.28
N ARG A 10 -14.20 0.86 10.40
CA ARG A 10 -14.26 1.84 9.31
C ARG A 10 -12.89 2.43 9.01
N ASP A 11 -12.13 2.76 10.05
CA ASP A 11 -10.82 3.40 9.92
C ASP A 11 -9.75 2.41 10.37
N VAL A 12 -8.80 2.12 9.49
CA VAL A 12 -7.70 1.17 9.74
C VAL A 12 -6.36 1.82 9.41
N PHE A 13 -5.35 1.46 10.19
CA PHE A 13 -4.05 2.09 10.14
C PHE A 13 -2.99 1.06 9.83
N ILE A 14 -2.19 1.32 8.79
CA ILE A 14 -1.08 0.47 8.40
C ILE A 14 0.19 1.17 8.82
N ARG A 15 1.04 0.53 9.62
CA ARG A 15 2.39 1.00 9.84
C ARG A 15 3.20 0.79 8.56
N ILE A 16 3.95 1.80 8.15
CA ILE A 16 4.90 1.74 7.04
C ILE A 16 6.25 2.18 7.56
N GLN A 17 7.25 1.31 7.39
CA GLN A 17 8.64 1.62 7.69
C GLN A 17 9.53 1.33 6.49
N THR A 18 10.44 2.23 6.18
CA THR A 18 11.41 2.03 5.12
C THR A 18 12.62 2.93 5.29
N ASP A 19 13.81 2.36 5.14
CA ASP A 19 15.07 3.11 5.17
C ASP A 19 15.14 4.13 4.03
N LEU A 20 14.59 3.77 2.88
CA LEU A 20 14.65 4.57 1.68
C LEU A 20 13.45 4.26 0.79
N LEU A 21 12.65 5.28 0.54
CA LEU A 21 11.51 5.23 -0.35
C LEU A 21 11.72 6.15 -1.56
N VAL A 22 11.82 5.55 -2.74
CA VAL A 22 11.86 6.26 -4.03
C VAL A 22 10.49 6.15 -4.67
N VAL A 23 9.62 7.13 -4.44
CA VAL A 23 8.34 7.19 -5.17
C VAL A 23 8.51 8.19 -6.31
N ASN A 24 9.03 7.74 -7.46
CA ASN A 24 9.42 8.56 -8.63
C ASN A 24 8.51 9.77 -8.91
N ASP A 25 7.54 9.69 -9.82
CA ASP A 25 6.70 10.83 -10.24
C ASP A 25 5.67 11.27 -9.17
N SER A 26 5.98 11.08 -7.88
CA SER A 26 4.95 11.11 -6.84
C SER A 26 5.38 11.73 -5.51
N ILE A 27 6.64 11.75 -5.06
CA ILE A 27 6.92 12.49 -3.81
C ILE A 27 6.69 13.98 -4.04
N MET A 28 5.61 14.51 -3.46
CA MET A 28 5.32 15.95 -3.47
C MET A 28 5.92 16.51 -2.19
N THR A 29 7.11 17.09 -2.28
CA THR A 29 7.66 17.87 -1.18
C THR A 29 6.97 19.24 -1.13
N ASP A 30 7.02 19.92 0.01
CA ASP A 30 6.57 21.32 0.11
C ASP A 30 7.44 22.30 -0.74
N ARG A 31 8.41 21.76 -1.50
CA ARG A 31 9.18 22.43 -2.53
C ARG A 31 8.27 22.82 -3.70
N HIS A 32 7.83 24.06 -3.73
CA HIS A 32 7.26 24.67 -4.94
C HIS A 32 8.25 24.52 -6.12
N HIS A 33 7.91 23.67 -7.11
CA HIS A 33 8.23 23.73 -8.55
C HIS A 33 9.60 24.20 -9.08
N ALA A 34 10.64 24.42 -8.28
CA ALA A 34 11.90 25.01 -8.72
C ALA A 34 13.06 23.99 -8.68
N SER A 35 13.15 23.19 -9.74
CA SER A 35 14.34 22.50 -10.25
C SER A 35 15.03 21.43 -9.37
N ASN A 36 15.25 20.23 -9.94
CA ASN A 36 16.01 19.12 -9.35
C ASN A 36 17.48 19.45 -8.99
N GLY A 37 17.99 20.65 -9.30
CA GLY A 37 19.40 21.04 -9.15
C GLY A 37 19.76 21.86 -7.90
N ASN A 38 18.79 22.36 -7.13
CA ASN A 38 19.04 23.29 -6.01
C ASN A 38 18.77 22.63 -4.64
N TYR A 39 19.40 21.51 -4.33
CA TYR A 39 19.30 20.93 -2.98
C TYR A 39 20.35 21.58 -2.06
N GLU A 40 19.89 22.27 -1.03
CA GLU A 40 20.73 22.68 0.10
C GLU A 40 20.23 22.06 1.40
N ALA A 41 21.09 21.29 2.08
CA ALA A 41 20.75 20.57 3.31
C ALA A 41 20.29 21.49 4.46
N THR A 42 20.64 22.78 4.39
CA THR A 42 20.29 23.80 5.40
C THR A 42 19.12 24.69 4.98
N ASP A 43 18.53 24.49 3.79
CA ASP A 43 17.36 25.26 3.37
C ASP A 43 16.18 24.97 4.32
N PRO A 44 15.60 26.00 4.98
CA PRO A 44 14.43 25.82 5.83
C PRO A 44 13.27 25.11 5.13
N GLN A 45 13.10 25.27 3.81
CA GLN A 45 12.06 24.57 3.03
C GLN A 45 12.29 23.05 2.95
N ASN A 46 13.55 22.59 2.98
CA ASN A 46 13.89 21.17 3.01
C ASN A 46 13.65 20.54 4.41
N GLN A 47 13.27 21.34 5.41
CA GLN A 47 12.97 20.90 6.78
C GLN A 47 11.44 20.79 7.06
N ILE A 48 10.57 21.13 6.10
CA ILE A 48 9.13 21.31 6.36
C ILE A 48 8.32 20.01 6.19
N GLY A 49 8.80 19.07 5.36
CA GLY A 49 8.14 17.79 5.09
C GLY A 49 7.59 17.68 3.67
N GLY A 50 6.67 16.75 3.47
CA GLY A 50 6.06 16.48 2.16
C GLY A 50 4.98 15.42 2.21
N ILE A 51 4.62 14.89 1.05
CA ILE A 51 3.53 13.95 0.84
C ILE A 51 4.00 12.77 -0.01
N ILE A 52 3.71 11.56 0.46
CA ILE A 52 3.71 10.33 -0.34
C ILE A 52 2.27 10.12 -0.86
N PRO A 53 2.02 10.19 -2.18
CA PRO A 53 0.66 10.19 -2.70
C PRO A 53 -0.06 8.87 -2.53
N ALA A 54 -1.38 9.00 -2.38
CA ALA A 54 -2.28 7.86 -2.31
C ALA A 54 -2.24 6.98 -3.56
N PHE A 55 -1.94 7.53 -4.75
CA PHE A 55 -1.97 6.77 -6.01
C PHE A 55 -0.94 5.62 -6.01
N SER A 56 0.32 5.91 -5.68
CA SER A 56 1.39 4.90 -5.68
C SER A 56 1.19 3.85 -4.58
N LEU A 57 0.75 4.29 -3.39
CA LEU A 57 0.38 3.41 -2.28
C LEU A 57 -0.81 2.51 -2.67
N SER A 58 -1.80 3.08 -3.37
CA SER A 58 -2.98 2.35 -3.80
C SER A 58 -2.67 1.30 -4.86
N GLY A 59 -1.77 1.57 -5.81
CA GLY A 59 -1.38 0.58 -6.81
C GLY A 59 -0.64 -0.59 -6.18
N TRP A 60 0.26 -0.30 -5.23
CA TRP A 60 0.98 -1.30 -4.47
C TRP A 60 0.05 -2.18 -3.62
N LEU A 61 -0.86 -1.56 -2.84
CA LEU A 61 -1.84 -2.30 -2.06
C LEU A 61 -2.76 -3.16 -2.94
N ARG A 62 -3.28 -2.57 -4.03
CA ARG A 62 -4.12 -3.30 -4.98
C ARG A 62 -3.39 -4.53 -5.53
N HIS A 63 -2.11 -4.39 -5.90
CA HIS A 63 -1.33 -5.52 -6.38
C HIS A 63 -1.21 -6.64 -5.33
N GLY A 64 -0.94 -6.30 -4.06
CA GLY A 64 -0.93 -7.29 -2.97
C GLY A 64 -2.28 -7.99 -2.81
N MET A 65 -3.39 -7.24 -2.85
CA MET A 65 -4.74 -7.79 -2.76
C MET A 65 -5.08 -8.69 -3.96
N GLU A 66 -4.67 -8.33 -5.17
CA GLU A 66 -4.85 -9.17 -6.36
C GLU A 66 -4.10 -10.50 -6.22
N GLN A 67 -2.87 -10.48 -5.68
CA GLN A 67 -2.08 -11.69 -5.42
C GLN A 67 -2.74 -12.59 -4.36
N VAL A 68 -3.33 -12.01 -3.32
CA VAL A 68 -4.10 -12.77 -2.32
C VAL A 68 -5.26 -13.48 -2.99
N VAL A 69 -6.11 -12.76 -3.75
CA VAL A 69 -7.24 -13.37 -4.46
C VAL A 69 -6.80 -14.55 -5.33
N GLN A 70 -5.68 -14.38 -6.05
CA GLN A 70 -5.11 -15.44 -6.89
C GLN A 70 -4.55 -16.62 -6.09
N SER A 71 -4.04 -16.40 -4.88
CA SER A 71 -3.57 -17.48 -4.00
C SER A 71 -4.71 -18.30 -3.37
N HIS A 72 -5.93 -17.74 -3.35
CA HIS A 72 -7.17 -18.42 -2.99
C HIS A 72 -7.87 -19.04 -4.23
N ASP A 73 -7.11 -19.28 -5.31
CA ASP A 73 -7.61 -19.83 -6.58
C ASP A 73 -8.69 -18.99 -7.29
N GLY A 74 -8.93 -17.75 -6.82
CA GLY A 74 -9.83 -16.80 -7.45
C GLY A 74 -9.19 -16.04 -8.62
N THR A 75 -10.02 -15.29 -9.35
CA THR A 75 -9.52 -14.39 -10.40
C THR A 75 -9.70 -12.92 -10.02
N ALA A 76 -8.71 -12.09 -10.33
CA ALA A 76 -8.74 -10.67 -10.01
C ALA A 76 -9.11 -9.82 -11.23
N CYS A 77 -9.78 -8.68 -11.01
CA CYS A 77 -10.12 -7.77 -12.11
C CYS A 77 -8.89 -7.12 -12.71
N HIS A 78 -8.67 -7.34 -14.01
CA HIS A 78 -7.55 -6.74 -14.74
C HIS A 78 -7.58 -5.19 -14.66
N PRO A 79 -6.45 -4.51 -14.38
CA PRO A 79 -6.41 -3.05 -14.23
C PRO A 79 -6.54 -2.29 -15.57
N GLY A 80 -6.03 -2.89 -16.66
CA GLY A 80 -6.10 -2.34 -18.02
C GLY A 80 -7.33 -2.80 -18.82
N GLU A 81 -7.75 -1.99 -19.79
CA GLU A 81 -8.85 -2.34 -20.71
C GLU A 81 -8.35 -3.24 -21.85
N ALA A 82 -9.21 -4.16 -22.31
CA ALA A 82 -8.89 -5.11 -23.37
C ALA A 82 -8.56 -4.44 -24.72
N ASN A 83 -9.12 -3.26 -24.96
CA ASN A 83 -8.99 -2.44 -26.17
C ASN A 83 -8.01 -1.26 -26.02
N ALA A 84 -7.21 -1.21 -24.95
CA ALA A 84 -6.28 -0.10 -24.74
C ALA A 84 -5.27 -0.01 -25.90
N ASN A 85 -5.14 1.17 -26.50
CA ASN A 85 -4.28 1.48 -27.66
C ASN A 85 -2.78 1.21 -27.46
N PHE A 86 -2.36 0.81 -26.25
CA PHE A 86 -0.98 0.52 -25.86
C PHE A 86 -0.77 -0.95 -25.45
N ARG A 87 -1.71 -1.84 -25.79
CA ARG A 87 -1.57 -3.29 -25.55
C ARG A 87 -0.32 -3.79 -26.28
N LYS A 88 0.72 -4.15 -25.52
CA LYS A 88 1.83 -4.94 -26.06
C LYS A 88 1.30 -6.34 -26.37
N ASP A 89 1.60 -6.85 -27.56
CA ASP A 89 1.20 -8.19 -27.98
C ASP A 89 1.64 -9.24 -26.94
N GLY A 90 0.72 -10.13 -26.60
CA GLY A 90 0.95 -11.22 -25.64
C GLY A 90 1.11 -10.81 -24.17
N VAL A 91 1.12 -9.51 -23.80
CA VAL A 91 1.15 -9.11 -22.37
C VAL A 91 -0.21 -9.37 -21.73
N TYR A 92 -1.28 -8.78 -22.27
CA TYR A 92 -2.63 -8.93 -21.73
C TYR A 92 -3.08 -10.39 -21.62
N THR A 93 -2.77 -11.22 -22.61
CA THR A 93 -3.14 -12.65 -22.56
C THR A 93 -2.41 -13.38 -21.44
N ARG A 94 -1.12 -13.07 -21.21
CA ARG A 94 -0.37 -13.65 -20.08
C ARG A 94 -0.91 -13.18 -18.74
N ASP A 95 -1.39 -11.93 -18.65
CA ASP A 95 -2.04 -11.46 -17.44
C ASP A 95 -3.33 -12.27 -17.20
N LEU A 96 -4.14 -12.53 -18.24
CA LEU A 96 -5.31 -13.42 -18.09
C LEU A 96 -4.92 -14.83 -17.62
N ASP A 97 -3.90 -15.43 -18.23
CA ASP A 97 -3.39 -16.75 -17.84
C ASP A 97 -2.79 -16.76 -16.41
N ALA A 98 -2.44 -15.59 -15.87
CA ALA A 98 -1.90 -15.41 -14.52
C ALA A 98 -2.98 -15.17 -13.45
N GLY A 99 -4.26 -15.45 -13.75
CA GLY A 99 -5.35 -15.33 -12.78
C GLY A 99 -6.02 -13.95 -12.79
N TYR A 100 -5.97 -13.23 -13.91
CA TYR A 100 -6.82 -12.06 -14.13
C TYR A 100 -7.99 -12.40 -15.03
N HIS A 101 -9.18 -11.88 -14.72
CA HIS A 101 -10.30 -11.89 -15.66
C HIS A 101 -10.37 -10.54 -16.43
N PRO A 102 -10.96 -10.52 -17.64
CA PRO A 102 -11.12 -9.27 -18.38
C PRO A 102 -11.89 -8.21 -17.59
N LYS A 103 -11.45 -6.96 -17.73
CA LYS A 103 -12.07 -5.83 -17.05
C LYS A 103 -13.49 -5.62 -17.57
N GLY A 104 -14.48 -5.73 -16.68
CA GLY A 104 -15.90 -5.64 -17.05
C GLY A 104 -16.65 -6.95 -16.87
N ASP A 105 -15.98 -8.09 -16.93
CA ASP A 105 -16.65 -9.40 -16.91
C ASP A 105 -17.31 -9.71 -15.56
N CYS A 106 -16.83 -9.09 -14.48
CA CYS A 106 -17.44 -9.20 -13.16
C CYS A 106 -18.62 -8.23 -12.92
N LEU A 107 -19.12 -7.53 -13.94
CA LEU A 107 -20.24 -6.60 -13.75
C LEU A 107 -21.60 -7.30 -13.60
N ASP A 108 -21.78 -8.45 -14.23
CA ASP A 108 -23.05 -9.20 -14.31
C ASP A 108 -23.20 -10.20 -13.15
N THR A 109 -22.98 -9.75 -11.92
CA THR A 109 -23.20 -10.56 -10.70
C THR A 109 -24.60 -10.33 -10.13
N GLU A 110 -25.20 -11.37 -9.51
CA GLU A 110 -26.55 -11.29 -8.95
C GLU A 110 -26.71 -10.18 -7.89
N ASP A 111 -25.67 -9.95 -7.09
CA ASP A 111 -25.63 -8.91 -6.05
C ASP A 111 -25.22 -7.53 -6.59
N GLY A 112 -24.76 -7.44 -7.83
CA GLY A 112 -24.33 -6.20 -8.47
C GLY A 112 -23.03 -5.58 -7.93
N ASP A 113 -22.36 -6.22 -6.97
CA ASP A 113 -21.09 -5.75 -6.41
C ASP A 113 -19.89 -6.09 -7.34
N GLY A 114 -19.98 -7.19 -8.09
CA GLY A 114 -18.88 -7.72 -8.89
C GLY A 114 -17.79 -8.39 -8.07
N CYS A 115 -16.58 -8.57 -8.62
CA CYS A 115 -15.52 -9.22 -7.87
C CYS A 115 -15.01 -8.36 -6.71
N VAL A 116 -14.44 -8.97 -5.67
CA VAL A 116 -14.01 -8.26 -4.44
C VAL A 116 -13.07 -7.08 -4.72
N ILE A 117 -12.21 -7.19 -5.74
CA ILE A 117 -11.29 -6.11 -6.16
C ILE A 117 -12.05 -4.92 -6.77
N LEU A 118 -13.06 -5.19 -7.62
CA LEU A 118 -13.91 -4.14 -8.18
C LEU A 118 -14.75 -3.50 -7.09
N ASP A 119 -15.34 -4.29 -6.20
CA ASP A 119 -16.19 -3.76 -5.14
C ASP A 119 -15.40 -2.82 -4.21
N LEU A 120 -14.18 -3.22 -3.86
CA LEU A 120 -13.30 -2.46 -2.98
C LEU A 120 -12.74 -1.19 -3.66
N PHE A 121 -12.14 -1.30 -4.85
CA PHE A 121 -11.44 -0.18 -5.49
C PHE A 121 -12.29 0.65 -6.46
N GLY A 122 -13.35 0.06 -7.01
CA GLY A 122 -14.21 0.67 -8.02
C GLY A 122 -13.46 1.06 -9.30
N GLY A 123 -13.99 2.08 -9.98
CA GLY A 123 -13.26 2.81 -11.03
C GLY A 123 -13.67 2.46 -12.47
N PHE A 124 -14.70 1.64 -12.68
CA PHE A 124 -15.37 1.49 -13.97
C PHE A 124 -16.84 1.11 -13.79
N GLY A 125 -17.64 1.24 -14.86
CA GLY A 125 -19.08 0.94 -14.80
C GLY A 125 -19.90 1.86 -13.87
N ASN A 126 -19.41 3.08 -13.61
CA ASN A 126 -19.98 4.02 -12.64
C ASN A 126 -20.06 3.47 -11.19
N ARG A 127 -19.21 2.48 -10.84
CA ARG A 127 -19.10 1.93 -9.49
C ARG A 127 -18.00 2.66 -8.69
N PRO A 128 -18.36 3.43 -7.64
CA PRO A 128 -17.37 4.05 -6.77
C PRO A 128 -16.72 3.00 -5.87
N GLY A 129 -15.40 3.08 -5.65
CA GLY A 129 -14.73 2.20 -4.70
C GLY A 129 -15.18 2.45 -3.26
N LYS A 130 -15.19 1.38 -2.47
CA LYS A 130 -15.54 1.37 -1.04
C LYS A 130 -14.36 1.67 -0.12
N VAL A 131 -13.10 1.72 -0.60
CA VAL A 131 -11.94 2.17 0.21
C VAL A 131 -11.37 3.54 -0.19
N MET A 132 -11.22 4.39 0.82
CA MET A 132 -10.51 5.67 0.74
C MET A 132 -9.09 5.49 1.24
N ARG A 133 -8.11 5.86 0.40
CA ARG A 133 -6.68 5.82 0.72
C ARG A 133 -6.18 7.25 0.92
N ARG A 134 -5.79 7.62 2.14
CA ARG A 134 -5.22 8.95 2.38
C ARG A 134 -3.77 9.00 1.94
N PRO A 135 -3.28 10.12 1.38
CA PRO A 135 -1.85 10.29 1.19
C PRO A 135 -1.15 10.38 2.55
N ILE A 136 0.12 9.95 2.62
CA ILE A 136 0.91 10.04 3.86
C ILE A 136 1.64 11.37 3.85
N LYS A 137 1.31 12.26 4.80
CA LYS A 137 2.12 13.45 5.04
C LYS A 137 3.31 13.05 5.91
N PHE A 138 4.52 13.42 5.52
CA PHE A 138 5.71 13.17 6.32
C PHE A 138 6.37 14.46 6.80
N SER A 139 7.06 14.38 7.93
CA SER A 139 7.86 15.48 8.48
C SER A 139 9.20 14.94 9.01
N PRO A 140 10.32 15.66 8.85
CA PRO A 140 11.58 15.29 9.50
C PRO A 140 11.56 15.56 11.01
N VAL A 141 10.57 16.33 11.51
CA VAL A 141 10.46 16.68 12.93
C VAL A 141 9.36 15.84 13.57
N ARG A 142 9.75 14.82 14.34
CA ARG A 142 8.85 13.85 14.97
C ARG A 142 7.72 14.46 15.80
N SER A 143 7.94 15.58 16.48
CA SER A 143 6.90 16.25 17.27
C SER A 143 5.76 16.85 16.44
N HIS A 144 5.93 16.96 15.12
CA HIS A 144 4.89 17.40 14.18
C HIS A 144 4.12 16.23 13.54
N VAL A 145 4.49 14.98 13.84
CA VAL A 145 3.87 13.79 13.23
C VAL A 145 2.63 13.40 14.02
N ASP A 146 1.49 13.44 13.35
CA ASP A 146 0.22 12.94 13.89
C ASP A 146 -0.16 11.60 13.25
N TYR A 147 0.16 10.51 13.95
CA TYR A 147 -0.08 9.14 13.47
C TYR A 147 -1.58 8.83 13.27
N THR A 148 -2.45 9.47 14.05
CA THR A 148 -3.91 9.30 13.94
C THR A 148 -4.48 9.86 12.64
N ARG A 149 -3.71 10.70 11.95
CA ARG A 149 -4.05 11.31 10.66
C ARG A 149 -3.29 10.70 9.49
N GLY A 150 -2.66 9.55 9.68
CA GLY A 150 -1.90 8.89 8.61
C GLY A 150 -0.64 9.66 8.24
N GLN A 151 0.10 10.13 9.23
CA GLN A 151 1.38 10.82 9.02
C GLN A 151 2.57 9.93 9.37
N ALA A 152 3.74 10.34 8.88
CA ALA A 152 5.00 9.66 9.13
C ALA A 152 6.14 10.62 9.51
N GLU A 153 7.09 10.12 10.28
CA GLU A 153 8.43 10.69 10.29
C GLU A 153 9.10 10.33 8.95
N GLY A 154 9.84 11.26 8.36
CA GLY A 154 10.57 10.99 7.11
C GLY A 154 11.48 12.15 6.73
N HIS A 155 12.62 11.81 6.13
CA HIS A 155 13.66 12.78 5.77
C HIS A 155 13.86 12.80 4.27
N TYR A 156 13.60 13.94 3.63
CA TYR A 156 13.93 14.08 2.22
C TYR A 156 15.43 13.97 1.99
N ARG A 157 15.82 13.19 0.98
CA ARG A 157 17.21 13.01 0.53
C ARG A 157 17.26 12.99 -0.98
N GLN A 158 18.26 13.66 -1.55
CA GLN A 158 18.63 13.48 -2.94
C GLN A 158 19.79 12.47 -3.03
N LEU A 159 19.62 11.43 -3.83
CA LEU A 159 20.60 10.37 -4.04
C LEU A 159 21.24 10.52 -5.41
N ASN A 160 22.57 10.43 -5.49
CA ASN A 160 23.28 10.28 -6.76
C ASN A 160 23.55 8.81 -7.03
N ARG A 161 23.17 8.30 -8.20
CA ARG A 161 23.35 6.89 -8.57
C ARG A 161 23.78 6.69 -10.00
N ASN A 162 24.68 5.73 -10.18
CA ASN A 162 25.06 5.23 -11.48
C ASN A 162 24.05 4.17 -11.94
N VAL A 163 23.35 4.45 -13.04
CA VAL A 163 22.66 3.43 -13.82
C VAL A 163 23.73 2.60 -14.51
N VAL A 164 23.84 1.35 -14.10
CA VAL A 164 24.84 0.41 -14.63
C VAL A 164 24.23 -0.50 -15.70
N SER A 165 25.08 -1.04 -16.58
CA SER A 165 24.64 -2.10 -17.50
C SER A 165 24.09 -3.29 -16.72
N ARG A 166 23.00 -3.87 -17.25
CA ARG A 166 22.36 -5.08 -16.72
C ARG A 166 22.96 -6.35 -17.32
N ASN A 167 23.76 -6.25 -18.39
CA ASN A 167 24.42 -7.41 -18.97
C ASN A 167 25.58 -7.82 -18.07
N GLN A 168 25.71 -9.12 -17.83
CA GLN A 168 26.74 -9.66 -16.95
C GLN A 168 28.16 -9.44 -17.52
N GLU A 169 28.29 -9.47 -18.85
CA GLU A 169 29.55 -9.28 -19.59
C GLU A 169 30.12 -7.85 -19.42
N ASP A 170 29.24 -6.86 -19.22
CA ASP A 170 29.62 -5.45 -19.08
C ASP A 170 30.10 -5.12 -17.65
N GLY A 171 30.18 -6.09 -16.74
CA GLY A 171 30.77 -5.91 -15.41
C GLY A 171 30.11 -4.82 -14.54
N ARG A 172 28.83 -4.49 -14.79
CA ARG A 172 28.11 -3.34 -14.20
C ARG A 172 28.77 -1.99 -14.52
N GLU A 173 29.28 -1.82 -15.74
CA GLU A 173 29.81 -0.54 -16.21
C GLU A 173 28.76 0.59 -16.05
N PRO A 174 29.12 1.76 -15.47
CA PRO A 174 28.23 2.91 -15.37
C PRO A 174 27.85 3.48 -16.74
N LEU A 175 26.57 3.40 -17.09
CA LEU A 175 26.02 3.96 -18.35
C LEU A 175 25.66 5.44 -18.21
N ARG A 176 25.16 5.86 -17.04
CA ARG A 176 24.86 7.27 -16.72
C ARG A 176 24.74 7.49 -15.23
N ASN A 177 24.99 8.71 -14.76
CA ASN A 177 24.67 9.12 -13.40
C ASN A 177 23.32 9.85 -13.39
N ILE A 178 22.46 9.54 -12.43
CA ILE A 178 21.18 10.19 -12.21
C ILE A 178 21.05 10.60 -10.74
N SER A 179 20.45 11.77 -10.52
CA SER A 179 19.99 12.19 -9.20
C SER A 179 18.53 11.80 -9.03
N VAL A 180 18.21 11.17 -7.90
CA VAL A 180 16.86 10.68 -7.59
C VAL A 180 16.46 11.17 -6.22
N ASP A 181 15.25 11.69 -6.13
CA ASP A 181 14.66 12.14 -4.88
C ASP A 181 14.05 10.96 -4.13
N ALA A 182 14.27 10.93 -2.82
CA ALA A 182 13.80 9.86 -1.95
C ALA A 182 13.38 10.42 -0.59
N VAL A 183 12.49 9.70 0.10
CA VAL A 183 12.24 9.89 1.53
C VAL A 183 12.96 8.79 2.27
N ALA A 184 13.89 9.14 3.14
CA ALA A 184 14.63 8.20 3.96
C ALA A 184 14.07 8.12 5.38
N ASN A 185 14.30 6.98 6.03
CA ASN A 185 13.90 6.68 7.40
C ASN A 185 12.41 6.97 7.63
N VAL A 186 11.55 6.50 6.73
CA VAL A 186 10.10 6.63 6.89
C VAL A 186 9.68 5.70 8.01
N ASP A 187 8.97 6.22 9.01
CA ASP A 187 8.34 5.46 10.07
C ASP A 187 7.04 6.16 10.44
N GLY A 188 5.91 5.54 10.10
CA GLY A 188 4.62 6.14 10.36
C GLY A 188 3.45 5.31 9.94
N THR A 189 2.34 6.01 9.73
CA THR A 189 1.03 5.41 9.53
C THR A 189 0.46 5.81 8.18
N TRP A 190 -0.10 4.85 7.48
CA TRP A 190 -0.99 5.05 6.37
C TRP A 190 -2.43 4.81 6.82
N HIS A 191 -3.27 5.82 6.65
CA HIS A 191 -4.67 5.74 7.08
C HIS A 191 -5.58 5.38 5.90
N LEU A 192 -6.28 4.24 6.04
CA LEU A 192 -7.34 3.80 5.15
C LEU A 192 -8.70 3.95 5.84
N SER A 193 -9.72 4.30 5.06
CA SER A 193 -11.08 4.43 5.56
C SER A 193 -12.06 3.78 4.60
N PHE A 194 -12.83 2.80 5.09
CA PHE A 194 -13.91 2.18 4.33
C PHE A 194 -15.13 3.10 4.33
N ARG A 195 -15.69 3.36 3.14
CA ARG A 195 -17.01 4.01 3.00
C ARG A 195 -18.12 3.07 3.44
N GLU A 196 -17.92 1.79 3.16
CA GLU A 196 -18.74 0.67 3.57
C GLU A 196 -17.78 -0.44 4.00
N SER A 197 -17.87 -0.84 5.27
CA SER A 197 -17.02 -1.88 5.84
C SER A 197 -17.72 -3.22 5.69
N LYS A 198 -17.01 -4.20 5.11
CA LYS A 198 -17.46 -5.60 4.99
C LYS A 198 -16.36 -6.54 5.52
N PRO A 199 -16.70 -7.71 6.09
CA PRO A 199 -15.70 -8.63 6.66
C PRO A 199 -14.58 -9.01 5.67
N GLU A 200 -14.96 -9.36 4.46
CA GLU A 200 -14.06 -9.78 3.38
C GLU A 200 -13.07 -8.68 2.97
N PHE A 201 -13.44 -7.40 3.12
CA PHE A 201 -12.51 -6.30 2.83
C PHE A 201 -11.42 -6.18 3.89
N VAL A 202 -11.76 -6.44 5.15
CA VAL A 202 -10.80 -6.44 6.25
C VAL A 202 -9.91 -7.68 6.13
N GLY A 203 -10.48 -8.86 5.84
CA GLY A 203 -9.71 -10.08 5.59
C GLY A 203 -8.71 -9.90 4.44
N LEU A 204 -9.17 -9.38 3.29
CA LEU A 204 -8.32 -9.11 2.14
C LEU A 204 -7.21 -8.10 2.45
N LEU A 205 -7.50 -7.10 3.29
CA LEU A 205 -6.50 -6.13 3.72
C LEU A 205 -5.43 -6.77 4.61
N VAL A 206 -5.83 -7.58 5.59
CA VAL A 206 -4.87 -8.24 6.50
C VAL A 206 -3.92 -9.12 5.71
N GLU A 207 -4.46 -10.06 4.94
CA GLU A 207 -3.64 -11.00 4.15
C GLU A 207 -2.75 -10.27 3.14
N ALA A 208 -3.25 -9.20 2.51
CA ALA A 208 -2.45 -8.43 1.57
C ALA A 208 -1.28 -7.71 2.24
N ILE A 209 -1.48 -7.16 3.44
CA ILE A 209 -0.40 -6.50 4.19
C ILE A 209 0.63 -7.52 4.68
N GLU A 210 0.19 -8.68 5.15
CA GLU A 210 1.10 -9.78 5.52
C GLU A 210 1.93 -10.26 4.33
N LEU A 211 1.30 -10.54 3.19
CA LEU A 211 1.98 -10.95 1.96
C LEU A 211 3.00 -9.89 1.50
N LEU A 212 2.61 -8.61 1.49
CA LEU A 212 3.50 -7.52 1.08
C LEU A 212 4.69 -7.36 2.04
N ASN A 213 4.49 -7.58 3.33
CA ASN A 213 5.55 -7.51 4.33
C ASN A 213 6.51 -8.71 4.23
N GLU A 214 5.99 -9.93 4.05
CA GLU A 214 6.80 -11.14 3.88
C GLU A 214 7.67 -11.08 2.62
N ARG A 215 7.11 -10.55 1.53
CA ARG A 215 7.76 -10.46 0.22
C ARG A 215 8.37 -9.09 -0.05
N ARG A 216 8.58 -8.25 0.97
CA ARG A 216 9.09 -6.87 0.83
C ARG A 216 10.43 -6.74 0.08
N THR A 217 11.22 -7.82 0.04
CA THR A 217 12.50 -7.85 -0.69
C THR A 217 12.34 -8.26 -2.15
N GLU A 218 11.23 -8.91 -2.51
CA GLU A 218 10.92 -9.30 -3.87
C GLU A 218 10.57 -8.07 -4.71
N PHE A 219 11.27 -7.92 -5.83
CA PHE A 219 11.16 -6.74 -6.67
C PHE A 219 9.73 -6.43 -7.12
N MET A 220 8.90 -7.45 -7.36
CA MET A 220 7.51 -7.27 -7.79
C MET A 220 6.63 -6.64 -6.70
N HIS A 221 7.00 -6.77 -5.43
CA HIS A 221 6.18 -6.33 -4.29
C HIS A 221 6.77 -5.08 -3.62
N GLN A 222 7.79 -4.46 -4.21
CA GLN A 222 8.37 -3.21 -3.73
C GLN A 222 7.49 -2.00 -4.07
N LEU A 223 7.23 -1.15 -3.08
CA LEU A 223 6.45 0.08 -3.22
C LEU A 223 7.21 1.13 -4.04
N GLY A 224 6.67 1.55 -5.19
CA GLY A 224 7.29 2.49 -6.14
C GLY A 224 7.63 1.90 -7.52
N GLY A 225 7.30 0.61 -7.72
CA GLY A 225 7.29 -0.07 -9.02
C GLY A 225 8.67 -0.52 -9.54
N ALA A 226 8.71 -0.97 -10.80
CA ALA A 226 9.84 -1.64 -11.44
C ALA A 226 11.12 -0.78 -11.66
N ARG A 227 11.21 0.38 -11.01
CA ARG A 227 12.39 1.26 -11.05
C ARG A 227 12.92 1.60 -9.65
N ASN A 228 12.46 0.89 -8.63
CA ASN A 228 13.03 0.99 -7.30
C ASN A 228 14.37 0.32 -7.27
N PHE A 229 15.42 1.14 -7.18
CA PHE A 229 16.79 0.69 -7.01
C PHE A 229 17.02 0.18 -5.56
N GLY A 230 16.17 -0.73 -5.07
CA GLY A 230 16.17 -1.21 -3.67
C GLY A 230 15.58 -0.22 -2.66
N GLY A 231 15.12 0.96 -3.10
CA GLY A 231 14.45 1.96 -2.27
C GLY A 231 12.93 1.82 -2.27
N GLY A 232 12.41 0.59 -2.33
CA GLY A 232 10.97 0.30 -2.24
C GLY A 232 10.69 -0.86 -1.29
N ILE A 233 11.70 -1.28 -0.52
CA ILE A 233 11.56 -2.28 0.53
C ILE A 233 10.83 -1.58 1.67
N VAL A 234 9.65 -2.10 2.00
CA VAL A 234 8.77 -1.54 3.01
C VAL A 234 8.44 -2.65 3.99
N ASP A 235 8.78 -2.44 5.26
CA ASP A 235 8.15 -3.19 6.34
C ASP A 235 6.76 -2.58 6.56
N CYS A 236 5.73 -3.43 6.55
CA CYS A 236 4.37 -2.98 6.80
C CYS A 236 3.61 -3.94 7.70
N GLU A 237 2.70 -3.37 8.47
CA GLU A 237 1.92 -4.11 9.46
C GLU A 237 0.57 -3.41 9.64
N LEU A 238 -0.51 -4.18 9.72
CA LEU A 238 -1.79 -3.62 10.14
C LEU A 238 -1.71 -3.34 11.64
N VAL A 239 -1.81 -2.07 12.03
CA VAL A 239 -1.95 -1.73 13.45
C VAL A 239 -3.30 -2.27 13.92
N ASN A 240 -3.29 -3.05 15.01
CA ASN A 240 -4.47 -3.74 15.53
C ASN A 240 -5.70 -2.80 15.53
N PRO A 241 -6.74 -3.11 14.74
CA PRO A 241 -7.92 -2.24 14.62
C PRO A 241 -8.72 -2.06 15.92
N LEU A 242 -8.47 -2.88 16.95
CA LEU A 242 -9.07 -2.74 18.28
C LEU A 242 -8.38 -1.67 19.14
N TYR A 243 -7.26 -1.11 18.69
CA TYR A 243 -6.53 -0.09 19.42
C TYR A 243 -7.26 1.25 19.40
N GLU A 244 -7.31 1.88 20.56
CA GLU A 244 -7.74 3.27 20.71
C GLU A 244 -6.62 4.22 20.29
N GLU A 245 -6.96 5.50 20.06
CA GLU A 245 -6.01 6.55 19.67
C GLU A 245 -4.73 6.58 20.54
N ARG A 246 -4.87 6.42 21.86
CA ARG A 246 -3.73 6.40 22.80
C ARG A 246 -2.81 5.19 22.61
N GLU A 247 -3.37 4.05 22.19
CA GLU A 247 -2.62 2.82 21.93
C GLU A 247 -1.95 2.91 20.55
N LEU A 248 -2.65 3.46 19.55
CA LEU A 248 -2.07 3.79 18.25
C LEU A 248 -0.85 4.71 18.40
N GLN A 249 -0.96 5.81 19.15
CA GLN A 249 0.19 6.69 19.42
C GLN A 249 1.32 5.98 20.17
N ARG A 250 0.99 4.98 20.98
CA ARG A 250 1.98 4.20 21.75
C ARG A 250 2.81 3.28 20.86
N VAL A 251 2.22 2.69 19.81
CA VAL A 251 2.94 1.88 18.80
C VAL A 251 4.14 2.63 18.23
N PHE A 252 4.00 3.94 18.01
CA PHE A 252 5.06 4.79 17.45
C PHE A 252 5.98 5.41 18.52
N ASN A 253 5.75 5.13 19.80
CA ASN A 253 6.55 5.67 20.89
C ASN A 253 7.63 4.67 21.34
N ARG A 254 8.81 4.76 20.72
CA ARG A 254 10.01 3.95 21.04
C ARG A 254 10.42 3.89 22.53
N GLY A 255 9.95 4.80 23.38
CA GLY A 255 10.23 4.78 24.82
C GLY A 255 9.16 4.06 25.65
N LYS A 256 8.18 3.43 25.01
CA LYS A 256 7.04 2.77 25.67
C LYS A 256 6.82 1.38 25.08
N ASP A 257 6.84 0.37 25.93
CA ASP A 257 6.47 -1.00 25.54
C ASP A 257 4.96 -1.17 25.45
N SER A 258 4.45 -2.24 24.82
CA SER A 258 3.02 -2.56 24.84
C SER A 258 2.51 -2.77 26.28
N THR A 259 1.22 -2.47 26.50
CA THR A 259 0.57 -2.71 27.80
C THR A 259 -0.10 -4.09 27.80
N GLN A 260 -0.45 -4.60 28.98
CA GLN A 260 -1.24 -5.84 29.08
C GLN A 260 -2.56 -5.73 28.31
N THR A 261 -3.25 -4.58 28.40
CA THR A 261 -4.50 -4.34 27.65
C THR A 261 -4.30 -4.42 26.14
N MET A 262 -3.17 -3.92 25.61
CA MET A 262 -2.85 -4.07 24.19
C MET A 262 -2.62 -5.54 23.84
N ALA A 263 -1.86 -6.27 24.66
CA ALA A 263 -1.64 -7.70 24.46
C ALA A 263 -2.95 -8.51 24.49
N ASP A 264 -3.88 -8.17 25.40
CA ASP A 264 -5.20 -8.80 25.46
C ASP A 264 -6.02 -8.51 24.20
N LYS A 265 -5.91 -7.29 23.63
CA LYS A 265 -6.52 -6.93 22.34
C LYS A 265 -5.85 -7.64 21.16
N ASP A 266 -4.54 -7.85 21.21
CA ASP A 266 -3.81 -8.59 20.17
C ASP A 266 -4.25 -10.05 20.15
N ALA A 267 -4.32 -10.70 21.32
CA ALA A 267 -4.85 -12.05 21.45
C ALA A 267 -6.31 -12.12 20.98
N LYS A 268 -7.15 -11.17 21.41
CA LYS A 268 -8.55 -11.12 20.96
C LYS A 268 -8.68 -10.96 19.44
N TRP A 269 -7.87 -10.07 18.85
CA TRP A 269 -7.85 -9.86 17.41
C TRP A 269 -7.49 -11.17 16.68
N ALA A 270 -6.39 -11.80 17.07
CA ALA A 270 -5.90 -13.02 16.44
C ALA A 270 -6.84 -14.23 16.63
N ASP A 271 -7.43 -14.39 17.81
CA ASP A 271 -8.18 -15.60 18.16
C ASP A 271 -9.68 -15.50 17.81
N GLU A 272 -10.27 -14.30 17.87
CA GLU A 272 -11.72 -14.11 17.69
C GLU A 272 -12.10 -13.37 16.40
N TYR A 273 -11.34 -12.35 15.99
CA TYR A 273 -11.75 -11.48 14.86
C TYR A 273 -11.15 -11.91 13.53
N LEU A 274 -9.84 -12.14 13.50
CA LEU A 274 -9.12 -12.46 12.28
C LEU A 274 -9.67 -13.70 11.56
N PRO A 275 -9.94 -14.84 12.25
CA PRO A 275 -10.45 -16.04 11.58
C PRO A 275 -11.82 -15.83 10.92
N GLU A 276 -12.66 -14.95 11.48
CA GLU A 276 -13.96 -14.63 10.88
C GLU A 276 -13.80 -13.79 9.60
N PHE A 277 -12.82 -12.88 9.56
CA PHE A 277 -12.54 -12.07 8.37
C PHE A 277 -11.92 -12.89 7.24
N GLU A 278 -10.98 -13.78 7.57
CA GLU A 278 -10.40 -14.74 6.62
C GLU A 278 -11.46 -15.68 6.05
N SER A 279 -12.34 -16.21 6.91
CA SER A 279 -13.45 -17.08 6.47
C SER A 279 -14.38 -16.35 5.51
N ALA A 280 -14.76 -15.10 5.82
CA ALA A 280 -15.62 -14.31 4.95
C ALA A 280 -14.94 -13.94 3.61
N LEU A 281 -13.62 -13.72 3.60
CA LEU A 281 -12.87 -13.54 2.37
C LEU A 281 -12.90 -14.81 1.51
N ALA A 282 -12.59 -15.97 2.11
CA ALA A 282 -12.58 -17.25 1.41
C ALA A 282 -13.95 -17.56 0.81
N GLU A 283 -15.03 -17.42 1.59
CA GLU A 283 -16.41 -17.59 1.11
C GLU A 283 -16.72 -16.64 -0.05
N ARG A 284 -16.26 -15.38 0.01
CA ARG A 284 -16.47 -14.41 -1.06
C ARG A 284 -15.76 -14.80 -2.36
N ILE A 285 -14.50 -15.25 -2.27
CA ILE A 285 -13.71 -15.63 -3.44
C ILE A 285 -14.26 -16.93 -4.06
N GLU A 286 -14.65 -17.91 -3.24
CA GLU A 286 -15.25 -19.16 -3.71
C GLU A 286 -16.58 -18.91 -4.44
N ALA A 287 -17.41 -17.99 -3.94
CA ALA A 287 -18.66 -17.61 -4.60
C ALA A 287 -18.48 -16.87 -5.94
N GLU A 288 -17.29 -16.29 -6.19
CA GLU A 288 -16.94 -15.56 -7.42
C GLU A 288 -16.27 -16.46 -8.48
N SER A 289 -15.86 -17.68 -8.12
CA SER A 289 -15.12 -18.63 -8.96
C SER A 289 -16.05 -19.52 -9.79
#